data_AF-A0A966CAS8-F1
#
_entry.id   AF-A0A966CAS8-F1
#
_cell.length_a   1.000
_cell.length_b   1.000
_cell.length_c   1.000
_cell.angle_alpha   90.00
_cell.angle_beta   90.00
_cell.angle_gamma   90.00
#
_symmetry.space_group_name_H-M   'P 1'
#
loop_
_entity.id
_entity.type
_entity.pdbx_description
1 polymer ?
#
loop_
_entity_poly.entity_id
_entity_poly.type
_entity_poly.pdbx_seq_one_letter_code
_entity_poly.pdbx_strand_id
1 'polypeptide(L)' 'MLDHLTLMILDALLIAVFFTFLWKKERRERWLYFFKVFGALVLGAIALAWLMFP' A
#
# COMPACT_ATOMS: atom_id res chain seq x y z
N MET A 1 13.15 -16.02 7.77
CA MET A 1 11.78 -16.20 7.24
C MET A 1 11.09 -14.86 7.44
N LEU A 2 10.62 -14.22 6.37
CA LEU A 2 9.80 -13.01 6.48
C LEU A 2 8.35 -13.46 6.68
N ASP A 3 7.67 -12.89 7.67
CA ASP A 3 6.27 -13.20 7.93
C ASP A 3 5.38 -12.73 6.77
N HIS A 4 4.26 -13.42 6.55
CA HIS A 4 3.35 -13.14 5.44
C HIS A 4 2.82 -11.70 5.44
N LEU A 5 2.53 -11.16 6.64
CA LEU A 5 2.15 -9.77 6.83
C LEU A 5 3.24 -8.80 6.33
N THR A 6 4.51 -9.10 6.64
CA THR A 6 5.66 -8.29 6.24
C THR A 6 5.80 -8.26 4.73
N LEU A 7 5.60 -9.40 4.06
CA LEU A 7 5.60 -9.49 2.60
C LEU A 7 4.47 -8.65 1.99
N MET A 8 3.24 -8.74 2.53
CA MET A 8 2.12 -7.92 2.06
C MET A 8 2.36 -6.42 2.21
N ILE A 9 2.92 -5.99 3.34
CA ILE A 9 3.24 -4.58 3.57
C ILE A 9 4.32 -4.12 2.59
N LEU A 10 5.32 -4.95 2.32
CA LEU A 10 6.38 -4.66 1.37
C LEU A 10 5.84 -4.51 -0.06
N ASP A 11 4.94 -5.41 -0.47
CA ASP A 11 4.25 -5.34 -1.77
C ASP A 11 3.40 -4.07 -1.88
N ALA A 12 2.56 -3.79 -0.87
CA ALA A 12 1.76 -2.58 -0.82
C ALA A 12 2.62 -1.31 -0.90
N LEU A 13 3.79 -1.33 -0.24
CA LEU A 13 4.77 -0.24 -0.27
C LEU A 13 5.35 -0.06 -1.68
N LEU A 14 5.81 -1.14 -2.31
CA LEU A 14 6.38 -1.11 -3.66
C LEU A 14 5.38 -0.58 -4.69
N ILE A 15 4.15 -1.09 -4.66
CA ILE A 15 3.06 -0.65 -5.54
C ILE A 15 2.75 0.83 -5.29
N ALA A 16 2.61 1.24 -4.03
CA ALA A 16 2.32 2.64 -3.70
C ALA A 16 3.44 3.57 -4.17
N VAL A 17 4.72 3.22 -3.98
CA VAL A 17 5.87 4.00 -4.48
C VAL A 17 5.81 4.11 -6.00
N PHE A 18 5.59 3.00 -6.71
CA PHE A 18 5.54 2.98 -8.17
C PHE A 18 4.45 3.92 -8.71
N PHE A 19 3.21 3.76 -8.25
CA PHE A 19 2.09 4.60 -8.69
C PHE A 19 2.28 6.08 -8.34
N THR A 20 2.86 6.33 -7.17
CA THR A 20 3.17 7.68 -6.69
C THR A 20 4.15 8.40 -7.61
N PHE A 21 5.24 7.72 -7.99
CA PHE A 21 6.23 8.29 -8.91
C PHE A 21 5.70 8.44 -10.33
N LEU A 22 4.81 7.54 -10.77
CA LEU A 22 4.25 7.57 -12.12
C LEU A 22 3.24 8.72 -12.31
N TRP A 23 2.39 9.00 -11.31
CA TRP A 23 1.19 9.81 -11.51
C TRP A 23 1.36 11.31 -11.21
N LYS A 24 2.23 11.68 -10.27
CA LYS A 24 2.30 13.07 -9.74
C LYS A 24 3.71 13.64 -9.82
N LYS A 25 3.85 14.77 -10.53
CA LYS A 25 5.12 15.51 -10.67
C LYS A 25 5.40 16.43 -9.48
N GLU A 26 4.36 16.94 -8.82
CA GLU A 26 4.52 17.87 -7.69
C GLU A 26 4.77 17.13 -6.37
N ARG A 27 5.81 17.55 -5.62
CA ARG A 27 6.28 16.85 -4.42
C ARG A 27 5.20 16.70 -3.35
N ARG A 28 4.36 17.71 -3.13
CA ARG A 28 3.32 17.72 -2.11
C ARG A 28 2.16 16.79 -2.48
N GLU A 29 1.65 16.89 -3.71
CA GLU A 29 0.60 16.00 -4.20
C GLU A 29 1.05 14.54 -4.22
N ARG A 30 2.33 14.32 -4.52
CA ARG A 30 2.93 12.99 -4.55
C ARG A 30 2.89 12.30 -3.18
N TRP A 31 3.25 13.00 -2.11
CA TRP A 31 3.15 12.45 -0.75
C TRP A 31 1.71 12.16 -0.32
N LEU A 32 0.77 13.07 -0.61
CA LEU A 32 -0.64 12.83 -0.30
C LEU A 32 -1.20 11.62 -1.05
N TYR A 33 -0.84 11.49 -2.33
CA TYR A 33 -1.24 10.35 -3.15
C TYR A 33 -0.62 9.04 -2.64
N PHE A 34 0.66 9.06 -2.26
CA PHE A 34 1.34 7.92 -1.68
C PHE A 34 0.63 7.37 -0.45
N PHE A 35 0.38 8.23 0.55
CA PHE A 35 -0.30 7.79 1.78
C PHE A 35 -1.72 7.29 1.49
N LYS A 36 -2.42 7.89 0.52
CA LYS A 36 -3.75 7.44 0.11
C LYS A 36 -3.73 6.05 -0.51
N VAL A 37 -2.82 5.79 -1.46
CA VAL A 37 -2.69 4.48 -2.13
C VAL A 37 -2.17 3.43 -1.16
N PHE A 38 -1.11 3.73 -0.42
CA PHE A 38 -0.53 2.82 0.56
C PHE A 38 -1.55 2.44 1.64
N GLY A 39 -2.25 3.42 2.21
CA GLY A 39 -3.28 3.19 3.21
C GLY A 39 -4.44 2.34 2.67
N ALA A 40 -4.89 2.61 1.44
CA ALA A 40 -5.94 1.82 0.80
C ALA A 40 -5.52 0.35 0.60
N LEU A 41 -4.29 0.11 0.16
CA LEU A 41 -3.75 -1.24 -0.05
C LEU A 41 -3.58 -2.00 1.26
N VAL A 42 -2.99 -1.37 2.28
CA VAL A 42 -2.77 -2.01 3.59
C VAL A 42 -4.10 -2.31 4.27
N LEU A 43 -5.01 -1.33 4.35
CA LEU A 43 -6.32 -1.54 4.97
C LEU A 43 -7.15 -2.55 4.19
N GLY A 44 -7.12 -2.51 2.86
CA GLY A 44 -7.79 -3.47 2.00
C GLY A 44 -7.27 -4.90 2.23
N ALA A 45 -5.95 -5.08 2.29
CA ALA A 45 -5.36 -6.38 2.55
C ALA A 45 -5.68 -6.92 3.95
N ILE A 46 -5.68 -6.07 4.98
CA ILE A 46 -6.09 -6.45 6.34
C ILE A 46 -7.57 -6.84 6.37
N ALA A 47 -8.45 -6.05 5.74
CA ALA A 47 -9.87 -6.35 5.70
C ALA A 47 -10.16 -7.68 4.98
N LEU A 48 -9.46 -7.94 3.88
CA LEU A 48 -9.54 -9.22 3.16
C LEU A 48 -8.99 -10.38 3.99
N ALA A 49 -7.87 -10.19 4.67
CA ALA A 49 -7.31 -11.19 5.57
C ALA A 49 -8.29 -11.51 6.71
N TRP A 50 -8.96 -10.51 7.28
CA TRP A 50 -9.98 -10.72 8.32
C TRP A 50 -11.20 -11.47 7.78
N LEU A 51 -11.64 -11.15 6.57
CA LEU A 51 -12.75 -11.86 5.89
C LEU A 51 -12.42 -13.34 5.61
N MET A 52 -11.14 -13.68 5.43
CA MET A 52 -10.70 -15.07 5.24
C MET A 52 -10.77 -15.94 6.50
N PHE A 53 -10.98 -15.34 7.69
CA PHE A 53 -11.22 -16.06 8.94
C PHE A 53 -12.71 -15.95 9.33
N PRO A 54 -13.60 -16.82 8.78
CA PRO A 54 -14.97 -16.96 9.27
C PRO A 54 -15.05 -17.66 10.64
#